data_AF-A0A9D7P569-F1
#
_entry.id   AF-A0A9D7P569-F1
#
_cell.length_a   1.000
_cell.length_b   1.000
_cell.length_c   1.000
_cell.angle_alpha   90.00
_cell.angle_beta   90.00
_cell.angle_gamma   90.00
#
_symmetry.space_group_name_H-M   'P 1'
#
loop_
_entity.id
_entity.type
_entity.pdbx_description
1 polymer ?
#
loop_
_entity_poly.entity_id
_entity_poly.type
_entity_poly.pdbx_seq_one_letter_code
_entity_poly.pdbx_strand_id
1 'polypeptide(L)'
;MDDFEWKTMQEATRRYLSPGKFTTILGYEWTGSNPIGGHHNVFFSSTEARRAPLQETVDLDELYKKLRSLHDPKEVLIIPHAHQSGDWNRNDADMERLAEIQSGHGTFEYFGNKYLQNGFEVGFVGASDNHNGHPGYSNGQSPAWRAARIWRGSIEVKGARLVGFKEPWFAQPQSYRFARNAQNPNRLDYQLNTRGRRSWKDRHCHGTDGSIGGHTRTRPDRRDNSRYDGASRRRHPRCSPCCQTR
;
A
#
# COMPACT_ATOMS: atom_id res chain seq x y z
N MET A 1 5.71 9.19 17.12
CA MET A 1 4.59 9.96 17.69
C MET A 1 4.72 10.00 19.20
N ASP A 2 4.83 11.17 19.79
CA ASP A 2 4.79 11.40 21.24
C ASP A 2 3.39 11.84 21.73
N ASP A 3 3.25 12.14 23.03
CA ASP A 3 1.97 12.52 23.64
C ASP A 3 1.49 13.90 23.21
N PHE A 4 2.41 14.83 22.93
CA PHE A 4 2.07 16.17 22.45
C PHE A 4 1.52 16.10 21.02
N GLU A 5 2.18 15.34 20.15
CA GLU A 5 1.71 15.07 18.79
C GLU A 5 0.35 14.37 18.80
N TRP A 6 0.14 13.39 19.69
CA TRP A 6 -1.14 12.70 19.81
C TRP A 6 -2.27 13.63 20.23
N LYS A 7 -2.05 14.46 21.26
CA LYS A 7 -3.03 15.45 21.70
C LYS A 7 -3.35 16.45 20.59
N THR A 8 -2.34 16.87 19.83
CA THR A 8 -2.52 17.74 18.65
C THR A 8 -3.41 17.06 17.59
N MET A 9 -3.22 15.77 17.33
CA MET A 9 -4.07 14.99 16.42
C MET A 9 -5.50 14.85 16.91
N GLN A 10 -5.73 14.64 18.21
CA GLN A 10 -7.06 14.61 18.81
C GLN A 10 -7.79 15.96 18.67
N GLU A 11 -7.09 17.06 18.94
CA GLU A 11 -7.63 18.42 18.77
C GLU A 11 -7.93 18.74 17.30
N ALA A 12 -7.04 18.40 16.37
CA ALA A 12 -7.26 18.59 14.94
C ALA A 12 -8.45 17.76 14.43
N THR A 13 -8.52 16.48 14.82
CA THR A 13 -9.65 15.59 14.46
C THR A 13 -10.97 16.22 14.89
N ARG A 14 -11.09 16.71 16.13
CA ARG A 14 -12.30 17.38 16.62
C ARG A 14 -12.59 18.69 15.90
N ARG A 15 -11.57 19.53 15.72
CA ARG A 15 -11.72 20.87 15.11
C ARG A 15 -12.25 20.80 13.68
N TYR A 16 -11.82 19.82 12.91
CA TYR A 16 -12.19 19.70 11.50
C TYR A 16 -13.38 18.76 11.26
N LEU A 17 -13.84 18.01 12.28
CA LEU A 17 -15.05 17.21 12.16
C LEU A 17 -16.25 18.10 11.84
N SER A 18 -16.91 17.85 10.70
CA SER A 18 -18.09 18.58 10.26
C SER A 18 -19.17 17.56 9.85
N PRO A 19 -20.09 17.18 10.77
CA PRO A 19 -21.11 16.18 10.49
C PRO A 19 -21.90 16.47 9.21
N GLY A 20 -22.03 15.45 8.36
CA GLY A 20 -22.71 15.55 7.06
C GLY A 20 -21.91 16.28 5.96
N LYS A 21 -20.70 16.78 6.26
CA LYS A 21 -19.84 17.48 5.29
C LYS A 21 -18.45 16.88 5.18
N PHE A 22 -17.79 16.63 6.31
CA PHE A 22 -16.43 16.12 6.37
C PHE A 22 -16.22 15.32 7.67
N THR A 23 -15.91 14.04 7.52
CA THR A 23 -15.62 13.15 8.64
C THR A 23 -14.11 13.02 8.80
N THR A 24 -13.62 13.36 9.99
CA THR A 24 -12.27 13.04 10.44
C THR A 24 -12.31 11.73 11.23
N ILE A 25 -11.26 10.93 11.10
CA ILE A 25 -11.08 9.69 11.85
C ILE A 25 -9.76 9.82 12.60
N LEU A 26 -9.79 9.67 13.92
CA LEU A 26 -8.57 9.69 14.72
C LEU A 26 -7.78 8.41 14.45
N GLY A 27 -6.48 8.53 14.22
CA GLY A 27 -5.63 7.39 14.02
C GLY A 27 -4.15 7.73 13.94
N TYR A 28 -3.33 6.70 13.93
CA TYR A 28 -1.88 6.79 13.78
C TYR A 28 -1.35 5.55 13.06
N GLU A 29 -0.15 5.65 12.49
CA GLU A 29 0.57 4.49 12.00
C GLU A 29 1.47 3.95 13.12
N TRP A 30 1.25 2.69 13.50
CA TRP A 30 2.18 1.93 14.31
C TRP A 30 3.28 1.39 13.39
N THR A 31 4.49 1.94 13.55
CA THR A 31 5.60 1.76 12.60
C THR A 31 6.65 0.79 13.18
N GLY A 32 6.38 -0.52 13.09
CA GLY A 32 7.33 -1.56 13.49
C GLY A 32 8.24 -2.00 12.35
N SER A 33 9.41 -2.57 12.67
CA SER A 33 10.20 -3.32 11.67
C SER A 33 9.51 -4.64 11.31
N ASN A 34 9.75 -5.19 10.12
CA ASN A 34 9.10 -6.45 9.69
C ASN A 34 9.21 -7.60 10.70
N PRO A 35 10.37 -7.85 11.38
CA PRO A 35 10.46 -8.91 12.38
C PRO A 35 9.53 -8.77 13.59
N ILE A 36 9.12 -7.53 13.92
CA ILE A 36 8.24 -7.26 15.08
C ILE A 36 6.78 -7.02 14.66
N GLY A 37 6.48 -6.95 13.36
CA GLY A 37 5.11 -6.77 12.88
C GLY A 37 4.98 -5.93 11.63
N GLY A 38 5.98 -5.15 11.23
CA GLY A 38 5.82 -4.21 10.13
C GLY A 38 4.83 -3.08 10.45
N HIS A 39 4.34 -2.37 9.43
CA HIS A 39 3.51 -1.19 9.63
C HIS A 39 2.02 -1.53 9.71
N HIS A 40 1.31 -0.91 10.67
CA HIS A 40 -0.13 -1.04 10.86
C HIS A 40 -0.76 0.31 11.13
N ASN A 41 -1.77 0.70 10.35
CA ASN A 41 -2.59 1.87 10.65
C ASN A 41 -3.63 1.50 11.71
N VAL A 42 -3.73 2.31 12.77
CA VAL A 42 -4.68 2.12 13.87
C VAL A 42 -5.62 3.32 13.88
N PHE A 43 -6.92 3.06 13.76
CA PHE A 43 -7.99 4.04 13.77
C PHE A 43 -8.93 3.81 14.94
N PHE A 44 -9.55 4.89 15.41
CA PHE A 44 -10.48 4.87 16.54
C PHE A 44 -11.81 5.52 16.18
N SER A 45 -12.90 5.01 16.75
CA SER A 45 -14.23 5.65 16.66
C SER A 45 -14.33 6.93 17.49
N SER A 46 -13.55 7.02 18.58
CA SER A 46 -13.54 8.15 19.52
C SER A 46 -12.37 9.10 19.26
N THR A 47 -12.61 10.41 19.41
CA THR A 47 -11.55 11.43 19.35
C THR A 47 -10.72 11.55 20.63
N GLU A 48 -11.12 10.87 21.71
CA GLU A 48 -10.41 10.87 22.99
C GLU A 48 -9.61 9.56 23.23
N ALA A 49 -9.54 8.70 22.21
CA ALA A 49 -8.89 7.41 22.35
C ALA A 49 -7.42 7.53 22.76
N ARG A 50 -6.95 6.60 23.60
CA ARG A 50 -5.55 6.43 23.97
C ARG A 50 -4.84 5.58 22.92
N ARG A 51 -3.74 6.08 22.35
CA ARG A 51 -2.88 5.30 21.45
C ARG A 51 -2.07 4.24 22.21
N ALA A 52 -1.64 3.20 21.50
CA ALA A 52 -0.63 2.24 21.95
C ALA A 52 0.68 2.48 21.18
N PRO A 53 1.68 3.19 21.76
CA PRO A 53 2.94 3.48 21.08
C PRO A 53 3.81 2.24 20.89
N LEU A 54 4.70 2.27 19.90
CA LEU A 54 5.78 1.28 19.75
C LEU A 54 6.70 1.23 20.99
N GLN A 55 6.88 2.36 21.68
CA GLN A 55 7.65 2.42 22.93
C GLN A 55 7.04 1.59 24.07
N GLU A 56 5.76 1.26 23.98
CA GLU A 56 5.02 0.44 24.96
C GLU A 56 4.62 -0.93 24.40
N THR A 57 4.91 -1.22 23.13
CA THR A 57 4.48 -2.43 22.42
C THR A 57 5.65 -2.99 21.63
N VAL A 58 6.23 -4.09 22.12
CA VAL A 58 7.48 -4.64 21.56
C VAL A 58 7.28 -5.33 20.22
N ASP A 59 6.06 -5.80 19.93
CA ASP A 59 5.66 -6.43 18.68
C ASP A 59 4.14 -6.26 18.44
N LEU A 60 3.67 -6.86 17.34
CA LEU A 60 2.28 -6.83 16.91
C LEU A 60 1.31 -7.49 17.92
N ASP A 61 1.73 -8.54 18.62
CA ASP A 61 0.85 -9.21 19.58
C ASP A 61 0.66 -8.35 20.83
N GLU A 62 1.72 -7.67 21.28
CA GLU A 62 1.61 -6.69 22.36
C GLU A 62 0.84 -5.44 21.94
N LEU A 63 0.89 -5.04 20.67
CA LEU A 63 -0.01 -4.00 20.14
C LEU A 63 -1.47 -4.41 20.31
N TYR A 64 -1.85 -5.61 19.86
CA TYR A 64 -3.21 -6.12 19.99
C TYR A 64 -3.66 -6.17 21.46
N LYS A 65 -2.85 -6.78 22.33
CA LYS A 65 -3.17 -6.89 23.77
C LYS A 65 -3.34 -5.52 24.42
N LYS A 66 -2.44 -4.58 24.12
CA LYS A 66 -2.51 -3.23 24.68
C LYS A 66 -3.77 -2.51 24.21
N LEU A 67 -4.11 -2.56 22.93
CA LEU A 67 -5.33 -1.92 22.41
C LEU A 67 -6.59 -2.54 23.02
N ARG A 68 -6.66 -3.86 23.16
CA ARG A 68 -7.77 -4.55 23.86
C ARG A 68 -7.88 -4.16 25.34
N SER A 69 -6.76 -3.87 26.00
CA SER A 69 -6.77 -3.42 27.39
C SER A 69 -7.26 -1.98 27.56
N LEU A 70 -7.18 -1.17 26.49
CA LEU A 70 -7.51 0.25 26.51
C LEU A 70 -8.92 0.54 25.98
N HIS A 71 -9.44 -0.30 25.08
CA HIS A 71 -10.64 -0.04 24.30
C HIS A 71 -11.50 -1.29 24.09
N ASP A 72 -12.79 -1.10 23.81
CA ASP A 72 -13.59 -2.14 23.19
C ASP A 72 -13.03 -2.42 21.77
N PRO A 73 -12.75 -3.67 21.38
CA PRO A 73 -12.28 -4.01 20.04
C PRO A 73 -13.13 -3.42 18.90
N LYS A 74 -14.43 -3.21 19.11
CA LYS A 74 -15.34 -2.60 18.11
C LYS A 74 -15.05 -1.13 17.84
N GLU A 75 -14.37 -0.46 18.76
CA GLU A 75 -13.97 0.95 18.64
C GLU A 75 -12.62 1.13 17.95
N VAL A 76 -11.93 0.02 17.66
CA VAL A 76 -10.60 0.00 17.05
C VAL A 76 -10.68 -0.65 15.66
N LEU A 77 -9.98 -0.06 14.70
CA LEU A 77 -9.75 -0.65 13.39
C LEU A 77 -8.25 -0.62 13.09
N ILE A 78 -7.68 -1.79 12.86
CA ILE A 78 -6.30 -1.98 12.45
C ILE A 78 -6.28 -2.35 10.97
N ILE A 79 -5.37 -1.74 10.22
CA ILE A 79 -5.17 -2.00 8.80
C ILE A 79 -3.66 -2.16 8.55
N PRO A 80 -3.19 -3.37 8.22
CA PRO A 80 -1.80 -3.64 7.92
C PRO A 80 -1.41 -2.93 6.60
N HIS A 81 -0.30 -2.20 6.63
CA HIS A 81 0.20 -1.41 5.50
C HIS A 81 1.08 -2.28 4.60
N ALA A 82 0.99 -2.14 3.27
CA ALA A 82 1.55 -3.13 2.35
C ALA A 82 2.97 -2.83 1.84
N HIS A 83 3.45 -1.57 1.90
CA HIS A 83 4.75 -1.18 1.35
C HIS A 83 5.91 -1.52 2.31
N GLN A 84 5.81 -1.12 3.58
CA GLN A 84 6.57 -1.73 4.68
C GLN A 84 5.69 -2.77 5.35
N SER A 85 5.62 -3.91 4.67
CA SER A 85 4.53 -4.87 4.84
C SER A 85 4.31 -5.27 6.30
N GLY A 86 3.08 -5.06 6.78
CA GLY A 86 2.58 -5.65 8.02
C GLY A 86 2.70 -7.18 8.01
N ASP A 87 2.80 -7.79 9.18
CA ASP A 87 2.91 -9.24 9.34
C ASP A 87 1.61 -9.94 8.95
N TRP A 88 1.57 -10.44 7.72
CA TRP A 88 0.42 -11.18 7.17
C TRP A 88 0.24 -12.59 7.76
N ASN A 89 1.06 -13.03 8.73
CA ASN A 89 0.93 -14.34 9.38
C ASN A 89 0.19 -14.27 10.71
N ARG A 90 -0.18 -13.06 11.17
CA ARG A 90 -0.96 -12.83 12.38
C ARG A 90 -2.14 -11.93 12.04
N ASN A 91 -3.25 -12.11 12.74
CA ASN A 91 -4.44 -11.30 12.58
C ASN A 91 -5.25 -11.33 13.86
N ASP A 92 -5.70 -10.16 14.30
CA ASP A 92 -6.71 -10.04 15.34
C ASP A 92 -8.07 -9.81 14.65
N ALA A 93 -8.91 -10.83 14.55
CA ALA A 93 -10.12 -10.78 13.72
C ALA A 93 -11.15 -9.72 14.16
N ASP A 94 -11.11 -9.26 15.42
CA ASP A 94 -12.04 -8.23 15.91
C ASP A 94 -11.59 -6.83 15.49
N MET A 95 -10.28 -6.57 15.52
CA MET A 95 -9.72 -5.24 15.27
C MET A 95 -9.11 -5.09 13.87
N GLU A 96 -8.47 -6.12 13.33
CA GLU A 96 -7.81 -6.14 12.02
C GLU A 96 -8.70 -6.80 10.95
N ARG A 97 -9.68 -6.03 10.47
CA ARG A 97 -10.74 -6.51 9.56
C ARG A 97 -10.51 -6.13 8.09
N LEU A 98 -9.49 -5.32 7.80
CA LEU A 98 -9.16 -4.86 6.46
C LEU A 98 -7.68 -5.05 6.21
N ALA A 99 -7.28 -5.30 4.95
CA ALA A 99 -5.89 -5.28 4.50
C ALA A 99 -5.70 -4.28 3.36
N GLU A 100 -4.62 -3.49 3.41
CA GLU A 100 -4.30 -2.56 2.32
C GLU A 100 -3.81 -3.33 1.08
N ILE A 101 -4.48 -3.14 -0.06
CA ILE A 101 -4.05 -3.72 -1.34
C ILE A 101 -3.64 -2.67 -2.38
N GLN A 102 -3.80 -1.40 -2.05
CA GLN A 102 -3.49 -0.30 -2.95
C GLN A 102 -3.03 0.89 -2.14
N SER A 103 -1.92 1.50 -2.56
CA SER A 103 -1.57 2.80 -2.02
C SER A 103 -0.87 3.72 -3.02
N GLY A 104 -0.47 4.89 -2.53
CA GLY A 104 0.51 5.72 -3.19
C GLY A 104 1.85 5.02 -3.40
N HIS A 105 2.09 3.78 -2.95
CA HIS A 105 3.33 3.05 -3.22
C HIS A 105 3.19 1.95 -4.28
N GLY A 106 1.97 1.54 -4.62
CA GLY A 106 1.78 0.36 -5.43
C GLY A 106 0.37 -0.21 -5.44
N THR A 107 0.21 -1.27 -6.22
CA THR A 107 -0.83 -2.28 -6.05
C THR A 107 -0.18 -3.51 -5.42
N PHE A 108 -0.81 -4.07 -4.40
CA PHE A 108 -0.25 -5.10 -3.52
C PHE A 108 -1.17 -6.33 -3.45
N GLU A 109 -1.66 -6.81 -4.60
CA GLU A 109 -2.50 -8.03 -4.65
C GLU A 109 -1.84 -9.23 -3.95
N TYR A 110 -0.51 -9.33 -4.01
CA TYR A 110 0.23 -10.38 -3.30
C TYR A 110 -0.02 -10.36 -1.78
N PHE A 111 -0.17 -9.16 -1.20
CA PHE A 111 -0.33 -8.96 0.23
C PHE A 111 -1.71 -9.40 0.68
N GLY A 112 -2.76 -8.97 -0.03
CA GLY A 112 -4.12 -9.48 0.19
C GLY A 112 -4.21 -11.00 0.03
N ASN A 113 -3.55 -11.55 -1.01
CA ASN A 113 -3.48 -13.01 -1.19
C ASN A 113 -2.78 -13.73 -0.04
N LYS A 114 -1.78 -13.12 0.62
CA LYS A 114 -1.13 -13.72 1.79
C LYS A 114 -2.08 -13.83 2.99
N TYR A 115 -2.87 -12.79 3.24
CA TYR A 115 -3.92 -12.84 4.27
C TYR A 115 -4.93 -13.96 4.00
N LEU A 116 -5.42 -14.07 2.75
CA LEU A 116 -6.35 -15.14 2.37
C LEU A 116 -5.72 -16.55 2.48
N GLN A 117 -4.44 -16.71 2.12
CA GLN A 117 -3.72 -17.97 2.23
C GLN A 117 -3.55 -18.44 3.68
N ASN A 118 -3.48 -17.50 4.63
CA ASN A 118 -3.45 -17.80 6.06
C ASN A 118 -4.84 -18.05 6.66
N GLY A 119 -5.90 -18.01 5.85
CA GLY A 119 -7.27 -18.29 6.27
C GLY A 119 -7.94 -17.13 7.00
N PHE A 120 -7.38 -15.93 6.93
CA PHE A 120 -7.97 -14.75 7.58
C PHE A 120 -9.15 -14.19 6.78
N GLU A 121 -10.19 -13.79 7.50
CA GLU A 121 -11.37 -13.12 6.95
C GLU A 121 -11.18 -11.61 7.00
N VAL A 122 -10.76 -11.03 5.87
CA VAL A 122 -10.50 -9.58 5.77
C VAL A 122 -11.19 -8.98 4.55
N GLY A 123 -11.59 -7.72 4.67
CA GLY A 123 -11.89 -6.87 3.52
C GLY A 123 -10.62 -6.24 2.93
N PHE A 124 -10.75 -5.59 1.78
CA PHE A 124 -9.64 -4.91 1.14
C PHE A 124 -9.88 -3.41 1.06
N VAL A 125 -8.82 -2.63 1.28
CA VAL A 125 -8.86 -1.17 1.24
C VAL A 125 -7.68 -0.61 0.45
N GLY A 126 -7.83 0.62 -0.04
CA GLY A 126 -6.72 1.40 -0.56
C GLY A 126 -6.62 2.76 0.11
N ALA A 127 -5.41 3.21 0.40
CA ALA A 127 -5.14 4.51 1.01
C ALA A 127 -4.14 5.32 0.17
N SER A 128 -3.93 6.59 0.48
CA SER A 128 -2.97 7.39 -0.30
C SER A 128 -1.53 7.20 0.15
N ASP A 129 -1.31 6.88 1.44
CA ASP A 129 -0.02 6.95 2.12
C ASP A 129 0.72 8.28 1.83
N ASN A 130 -0.06 9.37 1.82
CA ASN A 130 0.43 10.68 1.44
C ASN A 130 1.08 11.39 2.61
N HIS A 131 2.28 11.89 2.38
CA HIS A 131 3.07 12.64 3.35
C HIS A 131 2.99 14.17 3.12
N ASN A 132 2.31 14.59 2.05
CA ASN A 132 2.25 16.00 1.65
C ASN A 132 1.05 16.76 2.23
N GLY A 133 0.13 16.10 2.96
CA GLY A 133 -1.05 16.75 3.55
C GLY A 133 -2.13 17.19 2.56
N HIS A 134 -2.07 16.74 1.30
CA HIS A 134 -3.04 17.10 0.25
C HIS A 134 -3.83 15.85 -0.18
N PRO A 135 -5.06 15.64 0.32
CA PRO A 135 -5.90 14.52 -0.10
C PRO A 135 -6.03 14.42 -1.62
N GLY A 136 -5.74 13.24 -2.17
CA GLY A 136 -5.76 12.97 -3.62
C GLY A 136 -4.64 13.60 -4.46
N TYR A 137 -3.67 14.29 -3.84
CA TYR A 137 -2.46 14.81 -4.47
C TYR A 137 -1.21 14.10 -3.91
N SER A 138 -0.99 12.87 -4.36
CA SER A 138 0.09 12.00 -3.85
C SER A 138 1.35 11.94 -4.72
N ASN A 139 1.46 12.67 -5.83
CA ASN A 139 2.46 12.35 -6.89
C ASN A 139 3.41 13.46 -7.36
N GLY A 140 3.73 14.46 -6.54
CA GLY A 140 4.73 15.49 -6.92
C GLY A 140 6.19 15.02 -6.99
N GLN A 141 6.57 13.86 -6.42
CA GLN A 141 7.98 13.50 -6.23
C GLN A 141 8.29 12.00 -6.42
N SER A 142 7.75 11.34 -7.45
CA SER A 142 8.32 10.04 -7.84
C SER A 142 9.55 10.29 -8.70
N PRO A 143 10.76 9.85 -8.29
CA PRO A 143 11.93 9.92 -9.16
C PRO A 143 11.64 9.19 -10.49
N ALA A 144 12.22 9.64 -11.59
CA ALA A 144 11.95 9.11 -12.95
C ALA A 144 12.08 7.57 -13.10
N TRP A 145 12.78 6.89 -12.19
CA TRP A 145 12.93 5.44 -12.16
C TRP A 145 11.79 4.68 -11.43
N ARG A 146 10.85 5.39 -10.79
CA ARG A 146 9.62 4.87 -10.14
C ARG A 146 8.37 5.34 -10.91
N ALA A 147 8.29 5.00 -12.20
CA ALA A 147 7.21 5.44 -13.08
C ALA A 147 5.81 5.13 -12.53
N ALA A 148 4.83 5.98 -12.86
CA ALA A 148 3.42 5.72 -12.57
C ALA A 148 2.90 4.56 -13.44
N ARG A 149 2.06 3.69 -12.86
CA ARG A 149 1.16 2.81 -13.60
C ARG A 149 -0.05 3.64 -14.02
N ILE A 150 -0.27 3.68 -15.33
CA ILE A 150 -1.40 4.39 -15.89
C ILE A 150 -2.49 3.35 -16.15
N TRP A 151 -3.57 3.40 -15.36
CA TRP A 151 -4.80 2.69 -15.67
C TRP A 151 -5.58 3.49 -16.69
N ARG A 152 -5.97 2.85 -17.80
CA ARG A 152 -6.88 3.44 -18.79
C ARG A 152 -8.10 2.56 -18.93
N GLY A 153 -9.25 3.18 -19.09
CA GLY A 153 -10.47 2.48 -19.42
C GLY A 153 -11.43 3.39 -20.16
N SER A 154 -12.56 2.82 -20.55
CA SER A 154 -13.61 3.58 -21.19
C SER A 154 -14.99 3.05 -20.87
N ILE A 155 -15.94 3.96 -20.83
CA ILE A 155 -17.37 3.67 -20.72
C ILE A 155 -17.98 4.02 -22.07
N GLU A 156 -18.64 3.08 -22.72
CA GLU A 156 -19.34 3.30 -23.99
C GLU A 156 -20.85 3.07 -23.80
N VAL A 157 -21.65 4.02 -24.27
CA VAL A 157 -23.11 3.94 -24.25
C VAL A 157 -23.60 3.34 -25.57
N LYS A 158 -24.27 2.18 -25.49
CA LYS A 158 -24.91 1.51 -26.64
C LYS A 158 -26.43 1.61 -26.54
N GLY A 159 -27.11 1.74 -27.68
CA GLY A 159 -28.57 1.83 -27.75
C GLY A 159 -29.19 3.15 -27.24
N ALA A 160 -28.36 4.09 -26.79
CA ALA A 160 -28.78 5.43 -26.37
C ALA A 160 -27.72 6.46 -26.76
N ARG A 161 -28.06 7.76 -26.71
CA ARG A 161 -27.13 8.86 -26.98
C ARG A 161 -26.59 9.44 -25.69
N LEU A 162 -25.27 9.54 -25.55
CA LEU A 162 -24.63 10.22 -24.42
C LEU A 162 -24.78 11.74 -24.58
N VAL A 163 -25.64 12.35 -23.76
CA VAL A 163 -25.93 13.79 -23.84
C VAL A 163 -24.95 14.65 -23.05
N GLY A 164 -24.44 14.16 -21.92
CA GLY A 164 -23.51 14.90 -21.05
C GLY A 164 -22.85 13.99 -20.03
N PHE A 165 -21.83 14.51 -19.33
CA PHE A 165 -21.26 13.89 -18.14
C PHE A 165 -20.91 14.98 -17.14
N LYS A 166 -20.93 14.64 -15.85
CA LYS A 166 -20.52 15.51 -14.76
C LYS A 166 -19.71 14.68 -13.77
N GLU A 167 -18.57 15.22 -13.35
CA GLU A 167 -17.75 14.66 -12.29
C GLU A 167 -18.06 15.42 -11.01
N PRO A 168 -18.87 14.85 -10.09
CA PRO A 168 -19.35 15.60 -8.94
C PRO A 168 -18.26 15.84 -7.89
N TRP A 169 -17.17 15.06 -7.91
CA TRP A 169 -16.13 15.11 -6.88
C TRP A 169 -14.74 14.91 -7.48
N PHE A 170 -13.90 15.92 -7.31
CA PHE A 170 -12.43 15.85 -7.44
C PHE A 170 -11.86 15.69 -8.86
N ALA A 171 -11.73 16.81 -9.58
CA ALA A 171 -10.91 16.89 -10.80
C ALA A 171 -9.45 17.20 -10.43
N GLN A 172 -8.54 16.27 -10.69
CA GLN A 172 -7.09 16.49 -10.58
C GLN A 172 -6.40 16.21 -11.92
N PRO A 173 -6.22 17.23 -12.78
CA PRO A 173 -5.74 17.05 -14.15
C PRO A 173 -4.38 16.33 -14.28
N GLN A 174 -3.57 16.31 -13.21
CA GLN A 174 -2.24 15.68 -13.18
C GLN A 174 -2.26 14.17 -12.89
N SER A 175 -3.28 13.67 -12.20
CA SER A 175 -3.38 12.25 -11.78
C SER A 175 -4.61 11.54 -12.33
N TYR A 176 -5.58 12.31 -12.82
CA TYR A 176 -6.88 11.87 -13.25
C TYR A 176 -7.24 12.63 -14.53
N ARG A 177 -7.61 11.89 -15.58
CA ARG A 177 -8.23 12.47 -16.77
C ARG A 177 -9.49 11.69 -17.06
N PHE A 178 -10.58 12.39 -17.30
CA PHE A 178 -11.83 11.80 -17.74
C PHE A 178 -12.43 12.77 -18.77
N ALA A 179 -12.72 12.25 -19.95
CA ALA A 179 -13.07 13.08 -21.10
C ALA A 179 -13.95 12.31 -22.09
N ARG A 180 -14.83 13.03 -22.79
CA ARG A 180 -15.52 12.48 -23.95
C ARG A 180 -14.51 12.18 -25.05
N ASN A 181 -14.62 11.00 -25.63
CA ASN A 181 -13.78 10.58 -26.75
C ASN A 181 -14.09 11.47 -27.98
N ALA A 182 -13.04 11.91 -28.66
CA ALA A 182 -13.18 12.84 -29.78
C ALA A 182 -13.76 12.19 -31.04
N GLN A 183 -13.60 10.88 -31.21
CA GLN A 183 -14.03 10.12 -32.38
C GLN A 183 -15.38 9.42 -32.15
N ASN A 184 -15.70 9.08 -30.91
CA ASN A 184 -16.95 8.44 -30.51
C ASN A 184 -17.64 9.27 -29.42
N PRO A 185 -18.61 10.13 -29.76
CA PRO A 185 -19.28 10.99 -28.79
C PRO A 185 -20.11 10.23 -27.74
N ASN A 186 -20.34 8.93 -27.95
CA ASN A 186 -20.99 8.02 -27.01
C ASN A 186 -20.02 7.31 -26.06
N ARG A 187 -18.73 7.63 -26.11
CA ARG A 187 -17.68 7.02 -25.29
C ARG A 187 -17.00 8.07 -24.40
N LEU A 188 -16.78 7.69 -23.15
CA LEU A 188 -15.99 8.43 -22.17
C LEU A 188 -14.70 7.65 -21.92
N ASP A 189 -13.56 8.31 -22.12
CA ASP A 189 -12.24 7.78 -21.79
C ASP A 189 -11.82 8.25 -20.40
N TYR A 190 -11.22 7.37 -19.63
CA TYR A 190 -10.65 7.72 -18.34
C TYR A 190 -9.23 7.17 -18.15
N GLN A 191 -8.44 7.93 -17.40
CA GLN A 191 -7.07 7.62 -17.04
C GLN A 191 -6.86 7.92 -15.55
N LEU A 192 -6.26 6.95 -14.84
CA LEU A 192 -5.87 7.06 -13.44
C LEU A 192 -4.37 6.77 -13.32
N ASN A 193 -3.62 7.69 -12.72
CA ASN A 193 -2.20 7.50 -12.44
C ASN A 193 -2.04 6.92 -11.03
N THR A 194 -1.72 5.63 -10.92
CA THR A 194 -1.35 4.97 -9.66
C THR A 194 0.16 4.78 -9.60
N ARG A 195 0.76 4.67 -8.41
CA ARG A 195 2.18 4.27 -8.31
C ARG A 195 2.30 2.76 -8.53
N GLY A 196 3.37 2.29 -9.20
CA GLY A 196 3.64 0.85 -9.37
C GLY A 196 4.68 0.54 -10.46
N ARG A 197 5.34 -0.63 -10.38
CA ARG A 197 6.38 -1.05 -11.34
C ARG A 197 5.76 -1.34 -12.72
N ARG A 198 6.26 -0.81 -13.85
CA ARG A 198 5.85 -1.28 -15.19
C ARG A 198 5.92 -2.82 -15.24
N SER A 199 4.91 -3.47 -15.83
CA SER A 199 4.90 -4.92 -16.04
C SER A 199 6.21 -5.36 -16.66
N TRP A 200 6.76 -6.48 -16.20
CA TRP A 200 7.96 -7.08 -16.79
C TRP A 200 7.75 -7.42 -18.29
N LYS A 201 6.49 -7.64 -18.71
CA LYS A 201 6.07 -7.88 -20.10
C LYS A 201 6.30 -6.71 -21.05
N ASP A 202 6.38 -5.47 -20.57
CA ASP A 202 6.49 -4.29 -21.46
C ASP A 202 7.94 -3.90 -21.79
N ARG A 203 8.93 -4.73 -21.41
CA ARG A 203 10.34 -4.39 -21.60
C ARG A 203 11.04 -5.07 -22.78
N HIS A 204 10.50 -6.14 -23.37
CA HIS A 204 11.19 -6.83 -24.47
C HIS A 204 10.21 -7.42 -25.48
N CYS A 205 9.72 -6.59 -26.40
CA CYS A 205 9.25 -7.02 -27.71
C CYS A 205 9.92 -6.17 -28.80
N HIS A 206 11.25 -6.17 -28.80
CA HIS A 206 12.01 -6.08 -30.04
C HIS A 206 12.81 -7.37 -30.09
N GLY A 207 12.42 -8.27 -30.99
CA GLY A 207 13.15 -9.49 -31.25
C GLY A 207 14.49 -9.14 -31.89
N THR A 208 15.54 -9.74 -31.36
CA THR A 208 16.68 -10.29 -32.10
C THR A 208 17.49 -11.15 -31.13
N ASP A 209 17.56 -12.43 -31.44
CA ASP A 209 18.61 -13.43 -31.19
C ASP A 209 19.31 -13.55 -29.83
N GLY A 210 19.45 -14.81 -29.43
CA GLY A 210 19.95 -15.22 -28.14
C GLY A 210 21.41 -14.84 -27.87
N SER A 211 21.69 -14.55 -26.61
CA SER A 211 22.90 -14.98 -25.91
C SER A 211 22.85 -14.48 -24.46
N ILE A 212 23.38 -15.30 -23.56
CA ILE A 212 23.47 -15.09 -22.12
C ILE A 212 24.56 -14.03 -21.85
N GLY A 213 24.26 -13.07 -20.96
CA GLY A 213 25.25 -12.12 -20.44
C GLY A 213 24.94 -11.75 -18.99
N GLY A 214 25.60 -12.42 -18.04
CA GLY A 214 25.54 -12.06 -16.63
C GLY A 214 26.37 -10.81 -16.35
N HIS A 215 25.81 -9.86 -15.58
CA HIS A 215 26.59 -8.80 -14.96
C HIS A 215 26.23 -8.67 -13.48
N THR A 216 27.16 -9.13 -12.66
CA THR A 216 27.34 -8.82 -11.24
C THR A 216 27.56 -7.32 -11.06
N ARG A 217 26.78 -6.68 -10.17
CA ARG A 217 27.11 -5.32 -9.69
C ARG A 217 28.01 -5.44 -8.46
N THR A 218 29.27 -5.08 -8.65
CA THR A 218 30.24 -4.82 -7.59
C THR A 218 29.83 -3.58 -6.78
N ARG A 219 29.89 -3.68 -5.44
CA ARG A 219 29.82 -2.54 -4.51
C ARG A 219 31.22 -1.91 -4.41
N PRO A 220 31.37 -0.58 -4.23
CA PRO A 220 32.66 0.04 -4.00
C PRO A 220 33.15 -0.23 -2.57
N ASP A 221 34.44 -0.50 -2.50
CA ASP A 221 35.26 -0.85 -1.35
C ASP A 221 35.38 0.26 -0.30
N ARG A 222 35.24 -0.10 0.98
CA ARG A 222 35.76 0.65 2.13
C ARG A 222 36.43 -0.35 3.09
N ARG A 223 37.74 -0.54 2.87
CA ARG A 223 38.84 -0.77 3.84
C ARG A 223 38.50 -1.47 5.16
N ASP A 224 38.88 -2.74 5.18
CA ASP A 224 39.85 -3.39 6.07
C ASP A 224 39.75 -3.16 7.60
N ASN A 225 39.34 -4.19 8.35
CA ASN A 225 40.26 -4.84 9.31
C ASN A 225 39.74 -6.19 9.87
N SER A 226 40.65 -7.16 9.84
CA SER A 226 40.87 -8.28 10.77
C SER A 226 39.98 -9.56 10.77
N ARG A 227 40.59 -10.64 10.24
CA ARG A 227 40.83 -11.99 10.82
C ARG A 227 39.66 -12.84 11.34
N TYR A 228 39.37 -13.97 10.67
CA TYR A 228 39.80 -15.34 11.06
C TYR A 228 39.18 -16.43 10.16
N ASP A 229 39.93 -17.52 10.00
CA ASP A 229 39.77 -18.69 9.12
C ASP A 229 38.51 -19.56 9.31
N GLY A 230 38.17 -20.34 8.28
CA GLY A 230 37.40 -21.58 8.45
C GLY A 230 36.58 -22.04 7.24
N ALA A 231 37.12 -23.00 6.48
CA ALA A 231 36.48 -23.60 5.31
C ALA A 231 35.28 -24.52 5.64
N SER A 232 34.21 -24.47 4.82
CA SER A 232 33.67 -25.66 4.12
C SER A 232 32.58 -25.26 3.11
N ARG A 233 32.79 -25.63 1.84
CA ARG A 233 31.80 -25.49 0.76
C ARG A 233 30.84 -26.68 0.79
N ARG A 234 29.56 -26.48 1.10
CA ARG A 234 28.49 -27.46 0.79
C ARG A 234 27.80 -27.06 -0.52
N ARG A 235 27.83 -27.97 -1.50
CA ARG A 235 27.10 -27.85 -2.78
C ARG A 235 25.63 -28.22 -2.55
N HIS A 236 24.69 -27.37 -2.98
CA HIS A 236 23.28 -27.73 -3.12
C HIS A 236 23.03 -28.42 -4.49
N PRO A 237 22.17 -29.44 -4.55
CA PRO A 237 21.82 -30.13 -5.79
C PRO A 237 20.87 -29.31 -6.68
N ARG A 238 21.04 -29.48 -8.00
CA ARG A 238 20.26 -28.85 -9.07
C ARG A 238 18.83 -29.39 -9.06
N CYS A 239 17.82 -28.52 -9.08
CA CYS A 239 16.43 -28.89 -9.33
C CYS A 239 16.21 -29.10 -10.84
N SER A 240 15.65 -30.26 -11.20
CA SER A 240 15.12 -30.57 -12.54
C SER A 240 13.72 -29.98 -12.73
N PRO A 241 13.32 -29.60 -13.95
CA PRO A 241 11.98 -29.07 -14.24
C PRO A 241 10.99 -30.22 -14.49
N CYS A 242 9.82 -30.15 -13.84
CA CYS A 242 8.71 -31.06 -14.11
C CYS A 242 7.42 -30.28 -14.33
N CYS A 243 6.59 -30.85 -15.22
CA CYS A 243 5.23 -30.50 -15.61
C CYS A 243 5.04 -29.50 -16.76
N GLN A 244 4.97 -30.13 -17.94
CA GLN A 244 4.18 -29.75 -19.10
C GLN A 244 2.69 -29.69 -18.75
N THR A 245 1.99 -28.73 -19.36
CA THR A 245 0.53 -28.55 -19.33
C THR A 245 -0.17 -29.55 -20.25
N ARG A 246 -1.30 -30.10 -19.79
CA ARG A 246 -2.44 -30.46 -20.65
C ARG A 246 -3.49 -29.39 -20.54
#